data_AF-A0A959G1Q8-F1
#
_entry.id   AF-A0A959G1Q8-F1
#
_cell.length_a   1.000
_cell.length_b   1.000
_cell.length_c   1.000
_cell.angle_alpha   90.00
_cell.angle_beta   90.00
_cell.angle_gamma   90.00
#
_symmetry.space_group_name_H-M   'P 1'
#
loop_
_entity.id
_entity.type
_entity.pdbx_description
1 polymer ?
#
loop_
_entity_poly.entity_id
_entity_poly.type
_entity_poly.pdbx_seq_one_letter_code
_entity_poly.pdbx_strand_id
1 'polypeptide(L)'
;MLLLYAETSASGHQALMERYLHTLPVPLQEKTLRYRRWQDAQLTLLGKILLQEGLYRFNTQLGLDQLRFTAFNKPYFPDEAPAFNLSHSGHLAVCVLASDVAYLGVDVEEIRSLELLDFDSQLTGNERRQLQAAKDPYAAFFNYWTAKEAVIKAQGQGLSVPLQSFEIQEKSTVLDGLQFYVEAIALRPDYCCHIACERKFDPAQIKVEHLEFNRLLRHEN
;
A
#
# COMPACT_ATOMS: atom_id res chain seq x y z
N MET A 1 7.76 5.30 -11.77
CA MET A 1 6.89 5.20 -10.58
C MET A 1 7.48 6.03 -9.44
N LEU A 2 6.64 6.53 -8.56
CA LEU A 2 7.01 7.18 -7.30
C LEU A 2 6.41 6.37 -6.14
N LEU A 3 7.20 6.02 -5.13
CA LEU A 3 6.70 5.48 -3.87
C LEU A 3 7.08 6.45 -2.75
N LEU A 4 6.07 6.92 -2.04
CA LEU A 4 6.22 7.75 -0.86
C LEU A 4 5.84 6.93 0.37
N TYR A 5 6.56 7.12 1.47
CA TYR A 5 6.20 6.51 2.75
C TYR A 5 6.40 7.47 3.91
N ALA A 6 5.68 7.23 5.00
CA ALA A 6 5.79 7.97 6.25
C ALA A 6 5.50 7.07 7.43
N GLU A 7 6.10 7.40 8.58
CA GLU A 7 5.92 6.67 9.83
C GLU A 7 4.99 7.42 10.79
N THR A 8 4.24 6.67 11.59
CA THR A 8 3.45 7.25 12.69
C THR A 8 4.34 7.92 13.73
N SER A 9 3.79 8.89 14.45
CA SER A 9 4.43 9.52 15.60
C SER A 9 3.40 9.75 16.69
N ALA A 10 3.63 9.11 17.85
CA ALA A 10 2.75 9.25 19.01
C ALA A 10 2.74 10.69 19.54
N SER A 11 3.93 11.29 19.71
CA SER A 11 4.06 12.68 20.17
C SER A 11 3.54 13.69 19.15
N GLY A 12 3.59 13.35 17.86
CA GLY A 12 3.12 14.19 16.77
C GLY A 12 1.65 13.97 16.38
N HIS A 13 0.96 13.01 16.99
CA HIS A 13 -0.38 12.60 16.57
C HIS A 13 -1.38 13.75 16.58
N GLN A 14 -1.56 14.40 17.71
CA GLN A 14 -2.53 15.48 17.85
C GLN A 14 -2.27 16.61 16.85
N ALA A 15 -1.02 17.07 16.76
CA ALA A 15 -0.63 18.14 15.84
C ALA A 15 -0.90 17.79 14.36
N LEU A 16 -0.63 16.54 13.96
CA LEU A 16 -0.91 16.09 12.59
C LEU A 16 -2.42 16.06 12.31
N MET A 17 -3.21 15.52 13.25
CA MET A 17 -4.67 15.42 13.12
C MET A 17 -5.29 16.81 13.00
N GLU A 18 -4.96 17.74 13.89
CA GLU A 18 -5.49 19.11 13.87
C GLU A 18 -5.18 19.82 12.55
N ARG A 19 -3.96 19.62 12.04
CA ARG A 19 -3.45 20.27 10.83
C ARG A 19 -4.04 19.74 9.53
N TYR A 20 -4.25 18.43 9.41
CA TYR A 20 -4.59 17.82 8.12
C TYR A 20 -5.98 17.19 8.07
N LEU A 21 -6.61 16.86 9.20
CA LEU A 21 -7.90 16.18 9.15
C LEU A 21 -8.95 17.05 8.44
N HIS A 22 -9.00 18.34 8.78
CA HIS A 22 -9.98 19.27 8.22
C HIS A 22 -9.78 19.55 6.72
N THR A 23 -8.61 19.21 6.16
CA THR A 23 -8.34 19.37 4.72
C THR A 23 -8.89 18.21 3.88
N LEU A 24 -9.33 17.12 4.52
CA LEU A 24 -9.96 15.99 3.82
C LEU A 24 -11.45 16.28 3.55
N PRO A 25 -12.04 15.73 2.48
CA PRO A 25 -13.50 15.68 2.33
C PRO A 25 -14.18 15.03 3.55
N VAL A 26 -15.35 15.53 3.95
CA VAL A 26 -16.09 15.11 5.16
C VAL A 26 -16.20 13.58 5.31
N PRO A 27 -16.55 12.79 4.28
CA PRO A 27 -16.63 11.32 4.42
C PRO A 27 -15.30 10.67 4.81
N LEU A 28 -14.17 11.23 4.37
CA LEU A 28 -12.84 10.73 4.74
C LEU A 28 -12.44 11.16 6.17
N GLN A 29 -12.88 12.33 6.61
CA GLN A 29 -12.72 12.76 8.01
C GLN A 29 -13.44 11.80 8.95
N GLU A 30 -14.73 11.55 8.68
CA GLU A 30 -15.55 10.64 9.48
C GLU A 30 -14.97 9.24 9.50
N LYS A 31 -14.51 8.72 8.35
CA LYS A 31 -13.84 7.41 8.28
C LYS A 31 -12.60 7.37 9.17
N THR A 32 -11.77 8.41 9.11
CA THR A 32 -10.53 8.49 9.90
C THR A 32 -10.82 8.54 11.40
N LEU A 33 -11.87 9.25 11.82
CA LEU A 33 -12.26 9.37 13.24
C LEU A 33 -12.97 8.14 13.81
N ARG A 34 -13.41 7.19 12.98
CA ARG A 34 -14.04 5.94 13.45
C ARG A 34 -13.04 4.95 14.06
N TYR A 35 -11.76 5.08 13.78
CA TYR A 35 -10.74 4.19 14.31
C TYR A 35 -10.58 4.39 15.83
N ARG A 36 -10.58 3.27 16.58
CA ARG A 36 -10.41 3.30 18.04
C ARG A 36 -8.96 3.52 18.46
N ARG A 37 -8.02 2.98 17.68
CA ARG A 37 -6.59 3.16 17.93
C ARG A 37 -6.11 4.40 17.18
N TRP A 38 -5.37 5.26 17.87
CA TRP A 38 -4.86 6.49 17.29
C TRP A 38 -3.91 6.21 16.12
N GLN A 39 -3.17 5.08 16.16
CA GLN A 39 -2.27 4.65 15.08
C GLN A 39 -3.03 4.45 13.77
N ASP A 40 -4.17 3.75 13.81
CA ASP A 40 -4.96 3.46 12.60
C ASP A 40 -5.53 4.75 11.99
N ALA A 41 -5.98 5.68 12.85
CA ALA A 41 -6.42 7.01 12.42
C ALA A 41 -5.26 7.78 11.77
N GLN A 42 -4.07 7.78 12.40
CA GLN A 42 -2.91 8.48 11.88
C GLN A 42 -2.41 7.87 10.57
N LEU A 43 -2.32 6.54 10.45
CA LEU A 43 -1.94 5.84 9.23
C LEU A 43 -2.90 6.13 8.08
N THR A 44 -4.20 6.15 8.37
CA THR A 44 -5.23 6.52 7.39
C THR A 44 -5.01 7.94 6.88
N LEU A 45 -4.77 8.89 7.79
CA LEU A 45 -4.49 10.28 7.45
C LEU A 45 -3.17 10.44 6.67
N LEU A 46 -2.10 9.78 7.11
CA LEU A 46 -0.80 9.78 6.43
C LEU A 46 -0.93 9.25 5.01
N GLY A 47 -1.70 8.18 4.78
CA GLY A 47 -1.97 7.69 3.43
C GLY A 47 -2.62 8.75 2.51
N LYS A 48 -3.48 9.62 3.05
CA LYS A 48 -4.08 10.73 2.29
C LYS A 48 -3.08 11.88 2.05
N ILE A 49 -2.26 12.20 3.04
CA ILE A 49 -1.19 13.19 2.90
C ILE A 49 -0.18 12.74 1.82
N LEU A 50 0.25 11.48 1.87
CA LEU A 50 1.15 10.89 0.85
C LEU A 50 0.53 10.93 -0.54
N LEU A 51 -0.77 10.64 -0.66
CA LEU A 51 -1.48 10.75 -1.94
C LEU A 51 -1.49 12.19 -2.47
N GLN A 52 -1.82 13.18 -1.63
CA GLN A 52 -1.80 14.59 -2.03
C GLN A 52 -0.42 15.06 -2.47
N GLU A 53 0.63 14.68 -1.72
CA GLU A 53 2.01 14.96 -2.10
C GLU A 53 2.38 14.30 -3.44
N GLY A 54 1.98 13.05 -3.65
CA GLY A 54 2.16 12.35 -4.91
C GLY A 54 1.48 13.07 -6.08
N LEU A 55 0.20 13.43 -5.92
CA LEU A 55 -0.57 14.17 -6.92
C LEU A 55 0.07 15.51 -7.29
N TYR A 56 0.60 16.24 -6.29
CA TYR A 56 1.35 17.47 -6.50
C TYR A 56 2.61 17.23 -7.35
N ARG A 57 3.40 16.20 -7.03
CA ARG A 57 4.63 15.86 -7.77
C ARG A 57 4.41 15.38 -9.19
N PHE A 58 3.22 14.86 -9.48
CA PHE A 58 2.78 14.52 -10.82
C PHE A 58 2.18 15.73 -11.56
N ASN A 59 2.27 16.94 -11.00
CA ASN A 59 1.74 18.19 -11.54
C ASN A 59 0.24 18.13 -11.84
N THR A 60 -0.51 17.38 -11.04
CA THR A 60 -1.97 17.29 -11.18
C THR A 60 -2.65 18.44 -10.44
N GLN A 61 -3.86 18.80 -10.87
CA GLN A 61 -4.76 19.71 -10.14
C GLN A 61 -5.85 18.93 -9.37
N LEU A 62 -5.66 17.62 -9.18
CA LEU A 62 -6.63 16.74 -8.57
C LEU A 62 -6.65 16.93 -7.05
N GLY A 63 -7.84 17.15 -6.51
CA GLY A 63 -8.11 17.20 -5.07
C GLY A 63 -8.78 15.91 -4.58
N LEU A 64 -8.70 15.64 -3.27
CA LEU A 64 -9.30 14.44 -2.68
C LEU A 64 -10.83 14.41 -2.76
N ASP A 65 -11.49 15.54 -3.02
CA ASP A 65 -12.92 15.66 -3.32
C ASP A 65 -13.31 15.01 -4.67
N GLN A 66 -12.33 14.83 -5.55
CA GLN A 66 -12.49 14.16 -6.84
C GLN A 66 -12.26 12.65 -6.75
N LEU A 67 -11.90 12.13 -5.57
CA LEU A 67 -11.71 10.71 -5.34
C LEU A 67 -13.00 9.94 -5.63
N ARG A 68 -12.89 8.85 -6.39
CA ARG A 68 -13.96 7.90 -6.67
C ARG A 68 -13.56 6.53 -6.17
N PHE A 69 -14.52 5.62 -6.09
CA PHE A 69 -14.33 4.27 -5.59
C PHE A 69 -14.96 3.26 -6.54
N THR A 70 -14.26 2.16 -6.80
CA THR A 70 -14.83 1.03 -7.54
C THR A 70 -15.91 0.33 -6.71
N ALA A 71 -16.63 -0.61 -7.32
CA ALA A 71 -17.60 -1.47 -6.62
C ALA A 71 -16.98 -2.25 -5.43
N PHE A 72 -15.66 -2.45 -5.43
CA PHE A 72 -14.91 -3.13 -4.38
C PHE A 72 -14.15 -2.16 -3.46
N ASN A 73 -14.53 -0.87 -3.45
CA ASN A 73 -13.93 0.19 -2.63
C ASN A 73 -12.45 0.52 -2.94
N LYS A 74 -11.91 0.12 -4.11
CA LYS A 74 -10.60 0.60 -4.54
C LYS A 74 -10.72 2.08 -4.93
N PRO A 75 -9.96 3.00 -4.29
CA PRO A 75 -10.00 4.40 -4.64
C PRO A 75 -9.28 4.67 -5.97
N TYR A 76 -9.80 5.59 -6.77
CA TYR A 76 -9.21 6.01 -8.04
C TYR A 76 -9.61 7.46 -8.39
N PHE A 77 -8.92 8.07 -9.35
CA PHE A 77 -9.32 9.32 -9.99
C PHE A 77 -9.79 9.05 -11.43
N PRO A 78 -10.84 9.73 -11.91
CA PRO A 78 -11.22 9.67 -13.31
C PRO A 78 -10.18 10.37 -14.22
N ASP A 79 -10.35 10.23 -15.53
CA ASP A 79 -9.51 10.83 -16.58
C ASP A 79 -8.05 10.31 -16.56
N GLU A 80 -7.14 10.88 -17.37
CA GLU A 80 -5.71 10.49 -17.48
C GLU A 80 -4.88 10.83 -16.22
N ALA A 81 -5.46 10.63 -15.04
CA ALA A 81 -4.80 10.76 -13.76
C ALA A 81 -3.77 9.62 -13.55
N PRO A 82 -2.69 9.86 -12.79
CA PRO A 82 -1.79 8.78 -12.40
C PRO A 82 -2.55 7.72 -11.59
N ALA A 83 -2.36 6.45 -11.93
CA ALA A 83 -2.79 5.35 -11.10
C ALA A 83 -2.06 5.44 -9.75
N PHE A 84 -2.76 5.10 -8.68
CA PHE A 84 -2.19 5.06 -7.34
C PHE A 84 -2.70 3.87 -6.53
N ASN A 85 -1.94 3.53 -5.49
CA ASN A 85 -2.39 2.59 -4.48
C ASN A 85 -1.81 2.94 -3.11
N LEU A 86 -2.51 2.54 -2.05
CA LEU A 86 -2.17 2.84 -0.66
C LEU A 86 -2.06 1.53 0.12
N SER A 87 -1.08 1.44 1.01
CA SER A 87 -1.04 0.41 2.04
C SER A 87 -0.53 0.98 3.36
N HIS A 88 -0.83 0.31 4.46
CA HIS A 88 -0.24 0.62 5.75
C HIS A 88 -0.23 -0.60 6.65
N SER A 89 0.81 -0.75 7.45
CA SER A 89 0.92 -1.80 8.48
C SER A 89 1.86 -1.34 9.57
N GLY A 90 1.68 -1.86 10.78
CA GLY A 90 2.44 -1.45 11.97
C GLY A 90 2.44 0.07 12.17
N HIS A 91 3.57 0.70 11.88
CA HIS A 91 3.80 2.14 12.00
C HIS A 91 4.00 2.84 10.64
N LEU A 92 3.89 2.12 9.53
CA LEU A 92 4.29 2.59 8.20
C LEU A 92 3.07 2.76 7.29
N ALA A 93 2.94 3.93 6.66
CA ALA A 93 2.00 4.18 5.56
C ALA A 93 2.79 4.37 4.25
N VAL A 94 2.28 3.81 3.16
CA VAL A 94 2.89 3.90 1.82
C VAL A 94 1.86 4.33 0.78
N CYS A 95 2.33 5.09 -0.22
CA CYS A 95 1.58 5.45 -1.42
C CYS A 95 2.47 5.28 -2.64
N VAL A 96 2.01 4.51 -3.63
CA VAL A 96 2.66 4.40 -4.94
C VAL A 96 1.82 5.13 -5.99
N LEU A 97 2.49 5.81 -6.93
CA LEU A 97 1.88 6.47 -8.08
C LEU A 97 2.65 6.19 -9.39
N ALA A 98 1.93 6.07 -10.50
CA ALA A 98 2.52 6.04 -11.85
C ALA A 98 1.53 6.53 -12.92
N SER A 99 2.05 7.14 -14.00
CA SER A 99 1.22 7.70 -15.09
C SER A 99 0.97 6.73 -16.25
N ASP A 100 1.77 5.69 -16.37
CA ASP A 100 1.85 4.86 -17.57
C ASP A 100 1.35 3.42 -17.32
N VAL A 101 0.55 3.25 -16.26
CA VAL A 101 -0.08 1.99 -15.87
C VAL A 101 -1.52 2.25 -15.43
N ALA A 102 -2.41 1.29 -15.67
CA ALA A 102 -3.80 1.30 -15.24
C ALA A 102 -4.02 0.48 -13.96
N TYR A 103 -3.29 -0.63 -13.80
CA TYR A 103 -3.44 -1.52 -12.65
C TYR A 103 -2.21 -1.42 -11.76
N LEU A 104 -2.33 -0.64 -10.69
CA LEU A 104 -1.25 -0.46 -9.73
C LEU A 104 -1.70 -0.88 -8.33
N GLY A 105 -0.84 -1.66 -7.67
CA GLY A 105 -1.03 -2.13 -6.31
C GLY A 105 0.26 -2.03 -5.52
N VAL A 106 0.15 -1.67 -4.25
CA VAL A 106 1.24 -1.77 -3.28
C VAL A 106 0.72 -2.45 -2.04
N ASP A 107 1.53 -3.32 -1.45
CA ASP A 107 1.25 -3.82 -0.12
C ASP A 107 2.48 -3.75 0.77
N VAL A 108 2.25 -3.55 2.07
CA VAL A 108 3.29 -3.42 3.08
C VAL A 108 2.82 -4.06 4.37
N GLU A 109 3.67 -4.90 4.96
CA GLU A 109 3.37 -5.58 6.22
C GLU A 109 4.58 -5.57 7.15
N GLU A 110 4.32 -5.29 8.43
CA GLU A 110 5.31 -5.44 9.50
C GLU A 110 5.61 -6.93 9.73
N ILE A 111 6.89 -7.30 9.68
CA ILE A 111 7.33 -8.66 9.97
C ILE A 111 7.22 -8.90 11.47
N ARG A 112 6.31 -9.79 11.85
CA ARG A 112 6.03 -10.12 13.25
C ARG A 112 5.67 -11.59 13.42
N SER A 113 5.82 -12.10 14.63
CA SER A 113 5.35 -13.45 14.96
C SER A 113 3.83 -13.55 14.86
N LEU A 114 3.34 -14.64 14.30
CA LEU A 114 1.91 -14.96 14.22
C LEU A 114 1.69 -16.48 14.13
N GLU A 115 0.46 -16.93 14.37
CA GLU A 115 0.06 -18.33 14.21
C GLU A 115 -0.06 -18.68 12.73
N LEU A 116 1.03 -19.17 12.12
CA LEU A 116 1.08 -19.44 10.67
C LEU A 116 0.03 -20.45 10.20
N LEU A 117 -0.41 -21.34 11.10
CA LEU A 117 -1.47 -22.32 10.82
C LEU A 117 -2.83 -21.67 10.51
N ASP A 118 -3.10 -20.47 11.03
CA ASP A 118 -4.35 -19.74 10.75
C ASP A 118 -4.42 -19.31 9.27
N PHE A 119 -3.27 -19.17 8.61
CA PHE A 119 -3.14 -18.73 7.23
C PHE A 119 -2.87 -19.87 6.25
N ASP A 120 -2.93 -21.10 6.73
CA ASP A 120 -2.60 -22.29 5.95
C ASP A 120 -3.50 -22.45 4.70
N SER A 121 -4.76 -22.03 4.81
CA SER A 121 -5.76 -21.97 3.71
C SER A 121 -5.50 -20.85 2.68
N GLN A 122 -4.56 -19.96 2.93
CA GLN A 122 -4.19 -18.87 2.03
C GLN A 122 -2.94 -19.19 1.20
N LEU A 123 -2.25 -20.28 1.55
CA LEU A 123 -1.01 -20.71 0.93
C LEU A 123 -1.26 -21.80 -0.11
N THR A 124 -0.58 -21.69 -1.26
CA THR A 124 -0.50 -22.81 -2.20
C THR A 124 0.35 -23.94 -1.61
N GLY A 125 0.23 -25.14 -2.18
CA GLY A 125 1.07 -26.27 -1.79
C GLY A 125 2.57 -26.00 -1.96
N ASN A 126 2.96 -25.14 -2.91
CA ASN A 126 4.35 -24.77 -3.13
C ASN A 126 4.84 -23.71 -2.14
N GLU A 127 4.06 -22.64 -1.93
CA GLU A 127 4.35 -21.60 -0.92
C GLU A 127 4.52 -22.22 0.48
N ARG A 128 3.65 -23.17 0.83
CA ARG A 128 3.74 -23.91 2.09
C ARG A 128 5.05 -24.68 2.25
N ARG A 129 5.51 -25.38 1.20
CA ARG A 129 6.79 -26.10 1.24
C ARG A 129 7.95 -25.14 1.40
N GLN A 130 7.91 -24.00 0.70
CA GLN A 130 8.96 -22.99 0.80
C GLN A 130 8.97 -22.35 2.20
N LEU A 131 7.81 -22.06 2.77
CA LEU A 131 7.64 -21.56 4.13
C LEU A 131 8.23 -22.53 5.18
N GLN A 132 7.94 -23.83 5.04
CA GLN A 132 8.49 -24.87 5.94
C GLN A 132 10.01 -25.02 5.83
N ALA A 133 10.59 -24.73 4.66
CA ALA A 133 12.03 -24.77 4.43
C ALA A 133 12.77 -23.46 4.76
N ALA A 134 12.03 -22.39 5.07
CA ALA A 134 12.60 -21.06 5.27
C ALA A 134 13.36 -20.96 6.60
N LYS A 135 14.51 -20.27 6.56
CA LYS A 135 15.28 -19.94 7.77
C LYS A 135 14.50 -19.02 8.71
N ASP A 136 13.77 -18.07 8.12
CA ASP A 136 12.85 -17.18 8.81
C ASP A 136 11.45 -17.37 8.20
N PRO A 137 10.58 -18.16 8.85
CA PRO A 137 9.26 -18.44 8.31
C PRO A 137 8.36 -17.19 8.34
N TYR A 138 8.54 -16.25 9.27
CA TYR A 138 7.71 -15.04 9.32
C TYR A 138 8.05 -14.12 8.15
N ALA A 139 9.34 -13.87 7.91
CA ALA A 139 9.77 -13.10 6.75
C ALA A 139 9.35 -13.77 5.43
N ALA A 140 9.45 -15.11 5.34
CA ALA A 140 8.98 -15.83 4.17
C ALA A 140 7.45 -15.65 3.97
N PHE A 141 6.66 -15.84 5.01
CA PHE A 141 5.21 -15.65 4.98
C PHE A 141 4.83 -14.25 4.50
N PHE A 142 5.38 -13.20 5.12
CA PHE A 142 5.05 -11.82 4.75
C PHE A 142 5.53 -11.45 3.34
N ASN A 143 6.59 -12.07 2.83
CA ASN A 143 6.97 -11.91 1.43
C ASN A 143 5.91 -12.48 0.48
N TYR A 144 5.41 -13.69 0.71
CA TYR A 144 4.31 -14.25 -0.11
C TYR A 144 3.05 -13.41 0.02
N TRP A 145 2.68 -13.05 1.25
CA TRP A 145 1.48 -12.29 1.56
C TRP A 145 1.45 -10.96 0.82
N THR A 146 2.47 -10.13 1.03
CA THR A 146 2.53 -8.79 0.44
C THR A 146 2.65 -8.84 -1.08
N ALA A 147 3.34 -9.83 -1.66
CA ALA A 147 3.40 -9.99 -3.11
C ALA A 147 2.02 -10.28 -3.73
N LYS A 148 1.22 -11.13 -3.08
CA LYS A 148 -0.11 -11.51 -3.56
C LYS A 148 -1.15 -10.43 -3.30
N GLU A 149 -1.13 -9.81 -2.12
CA GLU A 149 -1.98 -8.66 -1.80
C GLU A 149 -1.70 -7.48 -2.72
N ALA A 150 -0.44 -7.23 -3.10
CA ALA A 150 -0.12 -6.20 -4.09
C ALA A 150 -0.82 -6.47 -5.43
N VAL A 151 -0.85 -7.72 -5.91
CA VAL A 151 -1.58 -8.11 -7.14
C VAL A 151 -3.09 -7.94 -6.98
N ILE A 152 -3.67 -8.42 -5.87
CA ILE A 152 -5.11 -8.28 -5.59
C ILE A 152 -5.50 -6.79 -5.55
N LYS A 153 -4.68 -5.95 -4.92
CA LYS A 153 -4.88 -4.50 -4.86
C LYS A 153 -4.68 -3.83 -6.21
N ALA A 154 -3.77 -4.32 -7.05
CA ALA A 154 -3.60 -3.84 -8.42
C ALA A 154 -4.85 -4.15 -9.27
N GLN A 155 -5.34 -5.38 -9.20
CA GLN A 155 -6.53 -5.86 -9.90
C GLN A 155 -7.80 -5.13 -9.40
N GLY A 156 -7.95 -4.97 -8.09
CA GLY A 156 -8.98 -4.12 -7.48
C GLY A 156 -10.28 -4.80 -7.04
N GLN A 157 -10.36 -6.13 -7.03
CA GLN A 157 -11.49 -6.90 -6.47
C GLN A 157 -11.39 -7.11 -4.95
N GLY A 158 -10.20 -6.93 -4.35
CA GLY A 158 -10.01 -7.07 -2.90
C GLY A 158 -10.21 -8.51 -2.41
N LEU A 159 -10.82 -8.66 -1.23
CA LEU A 159 -10.94 -9.93 -0.50
C LEU A 159 -11.77 -11.03 -1.21
N SER A 160 -12.39 -10.74 -2.37
CA SER A 160 -13.12 -11.76 -3.14
C SER A 160 -12.19 -12.70 -3.90
N VAL A 161 -10.90 -12.39 -4.02
CA VAL A 161 -9.89 -13.26 -4.64
C VAL A 161 -9.24 -14.11 -3.56
N PRO A 162 -9.43 -15.45 -3.55
CA PRO A 162 -8.76 -16.30 -2.59
C PRO A 162 -7.25 -16.32 -2.87
N LEU A 163 -6.42 -16.07 -1.87
CA LEU A 163 -4.97 -16.04 -2.05
C LEU A 163 -4.44 -17.38 -2.58
N GLN A 164 -4.98 -18.51 -2.12
CA GLN A 164 -4.58 -19.84 -2.62
C GLN A 164 -4.92 -20.11 -4.10
N SER A 165 -5.68 -19.23 -4.77
CA SER A 165 -6.11 -19.43 -6.17
C SER A 165 -5.02 -19.12 -7.20
N PHE A 166 -3.96 -18.43 -6.80
CA PHE A 166 -2.82 -18.09 -7.66
C PHE A 166 -1.51 -18.07 -6.86
N GLU A 167 -0.40 -18.06 -7.58
CA GLU A 167 0.96 -17.96 -7.04
C GLU A 167 1.76 -16.93 -7.84
N ILE A 168 2.72 -16.29 -7.18
CA ILE A 168 3.71 -15.44 -7.86
C ILE A 168 4.89 -16.31 -8.28
N GLN A 169 5.11 -16.45 -9.58
CA GLN A 169 6.20 -17.23 -10.15
C GLN A 169 7.11 -16.33 -10.96
N GLU A 170 8.42 -16.40 -10.71
CA GLU A 170 9.42 -15.56 -11.37
C GLU A 170 9.05 -14.07 -11.36
N LYS A 171 8.56 -13.59 -10.20
CA LYS A 171 8.11 -12.19 -10.00
C LYS A 171 6.92 -11.78 -10.87
N SER A 172 6.08 -12.72 -11.27
CA SER A 172 4.92 -12.44 -12.12
C SER A 172 3.78 -13.41 -11.86
N THR A 173 2.58 -13.06 -12.30
CA THR A 173 1.41 -13.95 -12.25
C THR A 173 0.35 -13.50 -13.24
N VAL A 174 -0.63 -14.35 -13.52
CA VAL A 174 -1.83 -13.99 -14.29
C VAL A 174 -3.03 -14.16 -13.37
N LEU A 175 -3.83 -13.10 -13.22
CA LEU A 175 -5.06 -13.12 -12.43
C LEU A 175 -6.20 -12.59 -13.31
N ASP A 176 -7.27 -13.38 -13.45
CA ASP A 176 -8.43 -13.07 -14.30
C ASP A 176 -8.07 -12.65 -15.74
N GLY A 177 -7.04 -13.30 -16.31
CA GLY A 177 -6.56 -13.02 -17.67
C GLY A 177 -5.67 -11.77 -17.79
N LEU A 178 -5.39 -11.06 -16.70
CA LEU A 178 -4.47 -9.93 -16.66
C LEU A 178 -3.09 -10.38 -16.17
N GLN A 179 -2.06 -10.00 -16.90
CA GLN A 179 -0.67 -10.22 -16.50
C GLN A 179 -0.25 -9.17 -15.45
N PHE A 180 0.41 -9.62 -14.38
CA PHE A 180 1.03 -8.76 -13.37
C PHE A 180 2.51 -9.08 -13.22
N TYR A 181 3.29 -8.05 -12.94
CA TYR A 181 4.69 -8.11 -12.54
C TYR A 181 4.82 -7.54 -11.15
N VAL A 182 5.62 -8.18 -10.30
CA VAL A 182 5.70 -7.91 -8.87
C VAL A 182 7.15 -7.74 -8.45
N GLU A 183 7.48 -6.66 -7.76
CA GLU A 183 8.83 -6.42 -7.25
C GLU A 183 8.80 -6.06 -5.77
N ALA A 184 9.76 -6.60 -5.02
CA ALA A 184 9.97 -6.28 -3.61
C ALA A 184 10.69 -4.93 -3.50
N ILE A 185 10.20 -4.05 -2.61
CA ILE A 185 10.77 -2.73 -2.37
C ILE A 185 11.27 -2.68 -0.93
N ALA A 186 12.57 -2.50 -0.75
CA ALA A 186 13.16 -2.36 0.57
C ALA A 186 12.89 -0.95 1.11
N LEU A 187 11.97 -0.84 2.07
CA LEU A 187 11.71 0.41 2.80
C LEU A 187 12.38 0.41 4.18
N ARG A 188 12.22 -0.70 4.90
CA ARG A 188 12.82 -0.95 6.20
C ARG A 188 13.08 -2.45 6.41
N PRO A 189 14.05 -2.85 7.25
CA PRO A 189 14.37 -4.27 7.48
C PRO A 189 13.26 -5.07 8.18
N ASP A 190 12.42 -4.40 8.96
CA ASP A 190 11.31 -4.94 9.74
C ASP A 190 9.98 -5.01 8.96
N TYR A 191 9.99 -4.71 7.65
CA TYR A 191 8.82 -4.71 6.79
C TYR A 191 9.06 -5.45 5.48
N CYS A 192 8.03 -6.16 5.02
CA CYS A 192 7.94 -6.61 3.63
C CYS A 192 7.09 -5.60 2.86
N CYS A 193 7.54 -5.20 1.66
CA CYS A 193 6.75 -4.35 0.78
C CYS A 193 6.90 -4.81 -0.68
N HIS A 194 5.78 -4.88 -1.39
CA HIS A 194 5.75 -5.23 -2.81
C HIS A 194 4.90 -4.24 -3.60
N ILE A 195 5.34 -3.96 -4.83
CA ILE A 195 4.54 -3.28 -5.85
C ILE A 195 4.16 -4.31 -6.91
N ALA A 196 2.92 -4.25 -7.39
CA ALA A 196 2.46 -5.00 -8.55
C ALA A 196 1.85 -4.07 -9.59
N CYS A 197 2.16 -4.30 -10.88
CA CYS A 197 1.43 -3.67 -11.97
C CYS A 197 1.40 -4.50 -13.26
N GLU A 198 0.62 -4.08 -14.25
CA GLU A 198 0.43 -4.82 -15.51
C GLU A 198 1.59 -4.69 -16.51
N ARG A 199 2.64 -3.94 -16.17
CA ARG A 199 3.84 -3.77 -16.99
C ARG A 199 5.08 -4.19 -16.23
N LYS A 200 6.07 -4.77 -16.91
CA LYS A 200 7.35 -5.08 -16.27
C LYS A 200 8.09 -3.77 -15.96
N PHE A 201 8.67 -3.68 -14.77
CA PHE A 201 9.41 -2.50 -14.32
C PHE A 201 10.69 -2.90 -13.59
N ASP A 202 11.66 -1.99 -13.58
CA ASP A 202 12.90 -2.14 -12.83
C ASP A 202 12.75 -1.43 -11.47
N PRO A 203 12.87 -2.14 -10.33
CA PRO A 203 12.76 -1.52 -9.02
C PRO A 203 13.81 -0.42 -8.79
N ALA A 204 14.96 -0.47 -9.45
CA ALA A 204 15.98 0.58 -9.35
C ALA A 204 15.54 1.92 -9.96
N GLN A 205 14.52 1.92 -10.83
CA GLN A 205 13.95 3.13 -11.44
C GLN A 205 12.80 3.71 -10.61
N ILE A 206 12.37 3.03 -9.55
CA ILE A 206 11.32 3.55 -8.67
C ILE A 206 11.95 4.59 -7.76
N LYS A 207 11.43 5.81 -7.85
CA LYS A 207 11.81 6.87 -6.94
C LYS A 207 11.13 6.62 -5.59
N VAL A 208 11.92 6.24 -4.59
CA VAL A 208 11.44 5.95 -3.22
C VAL A 208 11.82 7.11 -2.31
N GLU A 209 10.85 7.68 -1.58
CA GLU A 209 11.10 8.79 -0.65
C GLU A 209 10.36 8.64 0.68
N HIS A 210 11.09 8.90 1.76
CA HIS A 210 10.54 9.05 3.10
C HIS A 210 10.11 10.50 3.35
N LEU A 211 8.83 10.71 3.64
CA LEU A 211 8.33 11.98 4.14
C LEU A 211 8.46 12.00 5.67
N GLU A 212 9.56 12.58 6.14
CA GLU A 212 9.82 12.71 7.57
C GLU A 212 8.67 13.46 8.26
N PHE A 213 8.18 12.90 9.37
CA PHE A 213 7.05 13.46 10.13
C PHE A 213 7.23 14.94 10.47
N ASN A 214 8.45 15.34 10.85
CA ASN A 214 8.76 16.73 11.19
C ASN A 214 8.59 17.68 10.00
N ARG A 215 8.81 17.22 8.76
CA ARG A 215 8.58 18.04 7.56
C ARG A 215 7.09 18.25 7.32
N LEU A 216 6.27 17.24 7.59
CA LEU A 216 4.80 17.35 7.52
C LEU A 216 4.28 18.44 8.47
N LEU A 217 4.94 18.66 9.61
CA LEU A 217 4.52 19.70 10.56
C LEU A 217 5.11 21.10 10.26
N ARG A 218 6.14 21.22 9.42
CA ARG A 218 6.91 22.46 9.22
C ARG A 218 6.49 23.33 8.03
N HIS A 219 5.56 22.88 7.18
CA HIS A 219 5.09 23.70 6.04
C HIS A 219 4.16 24.83 6.50
N GLU A 220 4.68 25.92 7.07
CA GLU A 220 3.94 27.18 7.09
C GLU A 220 3.79 27.67 5.64
N ASN A 221 2.54 27.86 5.19
CA ASN A 221 2.25 28.72 4.04
C ASN A 221 2.24 30.17 4.53
#